data_AF-A0A7S2CXM6-F1
#
_entry.id   AF-A0A7S2CXM6-F1
#
_cell.length_a   1.000
_cell.length_b   1.000
_cell.length_c   1.000
_cell.angle_alpha   90.00
_cell.angle_beta   90.00
_cell.angle_gamma   90.00
#
_symmetry.space_group_name_H-M   'P 1'
#
loop_
_entity.id
_entity.type
_entity.pdbx_description
1 polymer ?
#
loop_
_entity_poly.entity_id
_entity_poly.type
_entity_poly.pdbx_seq_one_letter_code
_entity_poly.pdbx_strand_id
1 'polypeptide(L)'
;AIVAHTPLALLSEEQAAELEAKGGAGAVAPPTGPREVGKFVVEPSGGIVEPGQSVPIEVIFNPEGQALYKEALAIVVAGADPTDMAAVNGSHFEVVGESCYPAINTTDFRQIFEEQMIISSLAEALQDKSEQDIRPCFAEEEKVFTYGSVVCSAHPKGICERFKISNPNKIP
;
A
#
# COMPACT_ATOMS: atom_id res chain seq x y z
N ALA A 1 -17.84 -23.18 -12.84
CA ALA A 1 -17.26 -22.17 -11.94
C ALA A 1 -16.91 -22.88 -10.64
N ILE A 2 -15.62 -23.06 -10.40
CA ILE A 2 -14.91 -23.16 -9.10
C ILE A 2 -13.45 -23.12 -9.55
N VAL A 3 -12.92 -21.90 -9.66
CA VAL A 3 -11.49 -21.65 -9.68
C VAL A 3 -11.21 -21.17 -8.26
N ALA A 4 -11.00 -22.11 -7.36
CA ALA A 4 -10.50 -21.83 -6.02
C ALA A 4 -9.02 -22.18 -6.07
N HIS A 5 -8.21 -21.13 -6.08
CA HIS A 5 -6.75 -21.19 -6.09
C HIS A 5 -6.27 -22.13 -4.98
N THR A 6 -5.59 -23.20 -5.40
CA THR A 6 -4.81 -24.07 -4.54
C THR A 6 -3.82 -23.22 -3.74
N PRO A 7 -3.91 -23.18 -2.40
CA PRO A 7 -2.91 -22.48 -1.60
C PRO A 7 -1.62 -23.30 -1.69
N LEU A 8 -0.58 -22.72 -2.29
CA LEU A 8 0.78 -23.24 -2.30
C LEU A 8 1.31 -23.17 -0.86
N ALA A 9 1.06 -24.25 -0.13
CA ALA A 9 1.41 -24.38 1.28
C ALA A 9 2.93 -24.29 1.47
N LEU A 10 3.29 -23.87 2.68
CA LEU A 10 4.65 -23.68 3.18
C LEU A 10 5.46 -24.99 3.30
N LEU A 11 5.17 -26.01 2.49
CA LEU A 11 5.98 -27.19 2.15
C LEU A 11 5.44 -27.72 0.80
N SER A 12 6.32 -28.12 -0.12
CA SER A 12 5.85 -28.86 -1.31
C SER A 12 5.12 -30.14 -0.88
N GLU A 13 4.19 -30.64 -1.70
CA GLU A 13 3.48 -31.91 -1.40
C GLU A 13 4.48 -33.05 -1.10
N GLU A 14 5.67 -33.03 -1.72
CA GLU A 14 6.80 -33.91 -1.42
C GLU A 14 7.35 -33.73 0.01
N GLN A 15 7.54 -32.49 0.47
CA GLN A 15 8.06 -32.21 1.82
C GLN A 15 7.05 -32.58 2.91
N ALA A 16 5.75 -32.40 2.66
CA ALA A 16 4.69 -32.84 3.57
C ALA A 16 4.62 -34.38 3.65
N ALA A 17 4.69 -35.06 2.51
CA ALA A 17 4.72 -36.53 2.45
C ALA A 17 5.97 -37.13 3.12
N GLU A 18 7.13 -36.46 3.02
CA GLU A 18 8.38 -36.94 3.65
C GLU A 18 8.36 -36.80 5.19
N LEU A 19 7.67 -35.79 5.72
CA LEU A 19 7.45 -35.60 7.16
C LEU A 19 6.46 -36.63 7.73
N GLU A 20 5.38 -36.96 6.99
CA GLU A 20 4.44 -38.01 7.37
C GLU A 20 5.08 -39.42 7.36
N ALA A 21 5.95 -39.70 6.40
CA ALA A 21 6.63 -41.00 6.28
C ALA A 21 7.64 -41.28 7.42
N LYS A 22 8.09 -40.26 8.17
CA LYS A 22 9.09 -40.37 9.25
C LYS A 22 8.47 -40.28 10.66
N GLY A 23 7.15 -40.49 10.79
CA GLY A 23 6.38 -40.46 12.05
C GLY A 23 6.70 -41.56 13.08
N GLY A 24 7.96 -41.92 13.27
CA GLY A 24 8.43 -42.79 14.35
C GLY A 24 9.83 -42.39 14.81
N ALA A 25 9.99 -41.97 16.07
CA ALA A 25 11.21 -41.75 16.87
C ALA A 25 12.46 -41.11 16.22
N GLY A 26 12.37 -40.61 14.98
CA GLY A 26 13.46 -40.08 14.18
C GLY A 26 12.95 -39.12 13.10
N ALA A 27 11.83 -38.43 13.36
CA ALA A 27 11.33 -37.38 12.50
C ALA A 27 12.35 -36.23 12.46
N VAL A 28 12.86 -35.93 11.27
CA VAL A 28 13.75 -34.79 11.05
C VAL A 28 12.93 -33.53 11.30
N ALA A 29 13.41 -32.66 12.20
CA ALA A 29 12.73 -31.41 12.50
C ALA A 29 12.52 -30.59 11.21
N PRO A 30 11.32 -30.04 10.98
CA PRO A 30 11.06 -29.20 9.81
C PRO A 30 12.02 -28.00 9.80
N PRO A 31 12.41 -27.49 8.61
CA PRO A 31 13.32 -26.37 8.50
C PRO A 31 12.76 -25.13 9.22
N THR A 32 13.58 -24.54 10.08
CA THR A 32 13.20 -23.44 10.98
C THR A 32 13.59 -22.06 10.46
N GLY A 33 14.19 -21.96 9.28
CA GLY A 33 14.73 -20.71 8.74
C GLY A 33 13.65 -19.74 8.24
N PRO A 34 14.08 -18.58 7.72
CA PRO A 34 13.17 -17.66 7.04
C PRO A 34 12.66 -18.30 5.75
N ARG A 35 11.38 -18.06 5.43
CA ARG A 35 10.78 -18.47 4.17
C ARG A 35 10.02 -17.34 3.52
N GLU A 36 10.33 -17.10 2.25
CA GLU A 36 9.63 -16.11 1.44
C GLU A 36 8.31 -16.68 0.88
N VAL A 37 7.24 -15.91 1.02
CA VAL A 37 5.93 -16.12 0.41
C VAL A 37 5.50 -14.80 -0.21
N GLY A 38 5.59 -14.69 -1.53
CA GLY A 38 5.33 -13.44 -2.24
C GLY A 38 6.26 -12.32 -1.76
N LYS A 39 5.68 -11.27 -1.17
CA LYS A 39 6.42 -10.15 -0.56
C LYS A 39 6.52 -10.23 0.97
N PHE A 40 6.25 -11.40 1.55
CA PHE A 40 6.35 -11.65 2.98
C PHE A 40 7.48 -12.63 3.25
N VAL A 41 8.19 -12.44 4.36
CA VAL A 41 9.17 -13.38 4.88
C VAL A 41 8.66 -13.86 6.23
N VAL A 42 8.50 -15.17 6.39
CA VAL A 42 7.97 -15.80 7.60
C VAL A 42 9.11 -16.52 8.31
N GLU A 43 9.33 -16.20 9.59
CA GLU A 43 10.38 -16.84 10.41
C GLU A 43 9.89 -17.08 11.85
N PRO A 44 10.00 -18.30 12.40
CA PRO A 44 10.49 -19.51 11.74
C PRO A 44 9.45 -20.13 10.78
N SER A 45 9.89 -20.73 9.68
CA SER A 45 9.00 -21.42 8.73
C SER A 45 8.53 -22.81 9.17
N GLY A 46 9.06 -23.30 10.30
CA GLY A 46 8.81 -24.62 10.85
C GLY A 46 9.52 -24.78 12.18
N GLY A 47 9.19 -25.81 12.94
CA GLY A 47 9.88 -26.12 14.19
C GLY A 47 9.09 -27.11 15.04
N ILE A 48 9.52 -27.23 16.30
CA ILE A 48 8.84 -28.04 17.32
C ILE A 48 8.34 -27.10 18.40
N VAL A 49 7.08 -27.26 18.79
CA VAL A 49 6.47 -26.54 19.91
C VAL A 49 6.17 -27.56 21.00
N GLU A 50 6.87 -27.43 22.12
CA GLU A 50 6.67 -28.33 23.27
C GLU A 50 5.29 -28.11 23.92
N PRO A 51 4.72 -29.14 24.58
CA PRO A 51 3.43 -29.02 25.26
C PRO A 51 3.40 -27.85 26.26
N GLY A 52 2.37 -27.01 26.15
CA GLY A 52 2.21 -25.83 27.01
C GLY A 52 3.13 -24.66 26.67
N GLN A 53 3.94 -24.75 25.61
CA GLN A 53 4.73 -23.65 25.10
C GLN A 53 4.04 -22.93 23.95
N SER A 54 4.57 -21.77 23.58
CA SER A 54 4.15 -21.01 22.41
C SER A 54 5.39 -20.47 21.72
N VAL A 55 5.37 -20.47 20.38
CA VAL A 55 6.46 -19.94 19.55
C VAL A 55 5.92 -18.77 18.73
N PRO A 56 6.52 -17.58 18.83
CA PRO A 56 6.15 -16.46 17.97
C PRO A 56 6.64 -16.70 16.54
N ILE A 57 5.81 -16.34 15.57
CA ILE A 57 6.16 -16.34 14.14
C ILE A 57 6.20 -14.88 13.68
N GLU A 58 7.37 -14.43 13.23
CA GLU A 58 7.56 -13.11 12.66
C GLU A 58 7.23 -13.13 11.17
N VAL A 59 6.51 -12.11 10.71
CA VAL A 59 6.18 -11.90 9.30
C VAL A 59 6.67 -10.53 8.88
N ILE A 60 7.70 -10.51 8.04
CA ILE A 60 8.33 -9.28 7.52
C ILE A 60 7.75 -8.99 6.14
N PHE A 61 7.16 -7.82 5.95
CA PHE A 61 6.63 -7.37 4.67
C PHE A 61 7.67 -6.53 3.91
N ASN A 62 8.10 -7.04 2.75
CA ASN A 62 9.10 -6.45 1.86
C ASN A 62 8.46 -6.08 0.50
N PRO A 63 7.60 -5.06 0.44
CA PRO A 63 6.93 -4.67 -0.79
C PRO A 63 7.88 -4.12 -1.85
N GLU A 64 7.40 -4.10 -3.09
CA GLU A 64 8.09 -3.47 -4.20
C GLU A 64 7.16 -2.51 -4.95
N GLY A 65 7.51 -1.23 -4.98
CA GLY A 65 6.62 -0.23 -5.57
C GLY A 65 5.39 0.06 -4.71
N GLN A 66 4.37 0.63 -5.35
CA GLN A 66 3.07 0.94 -4.73
C GLN A 66 2.05 -0.10 -5.18
N ALA A 67 1.69 -1.02 -4.29
CA ALA A 67 0.75 -2.11 -4.56
C ALA A 67 0.18 -2.71 -3.27
N LEU A 68 -0.95 -3.39 -3.43
CA LEU A 68 -1.55 -4.25 -2.41
C LEU A 68 -1.07 -5.69 -2.62
N TYR A 69 -0.57 -6.31 -1.57
CA TYR A 69 -0.12 -7.70 -1.54
C TYR A 69 -0.99 -8.51 -0.59
N LYS A 70 -1.33 -9.72 -1.02
CA LYS A 70 -2.12 -10.68 -0.25
C LYS A 70 -1.55 -12.06 -0.46
N GLU A 71 -1.30 -12.78 0.61
CA GLU A 71 -0.86 -14.17 0.55
C GLU A 71 -1.63 -15.01 1.56
N ALA A 72 -1.93 -16.25 1.17
CA ALA A 72 -2.53 -17.24 2.04
C ALA A 72 -1.44 -18.11 2.67
N LEU A 73 -1.44 -18.21 4.00
CA LEU A 73 -0.53 -19.03 4.78
C LEU A 73 -1.30 -20.16 5.47
N ALA A 74 -0.62 -21.27 5.69
CA ALA A 74 -1.15 -22.39 6.46
C ALA A 74 -0.09 -22.92 7.44
N ILE A 75 -0.49 -23.13 8.70
CA ILE A 75 0.35 -23.76 9.73
C ILE A 75 -0.08 -25.22 9.86
N VAL A 76 0.76 -26.14 9.36
CA VAL A 76 0.49 -27.58 9.44
C VAL A 76 1.15 -28.14 10.68
N VAL A 77 0.36 -28.83 11.52
CA VAL A 77 0.85 -29.51 12.73
C VAL A 77 0.87 -31.01 12.47
N ALA A 78 2.04 -31.63 12.67
CA ALA A 78 2.20 -33.07 12.48
C ALA A 78 1.27 -33.85 13.43
N GLY A 79 0.58 -34.86 12.90
CA GLY A 79 -0.35 -35.70 13.66
C GLY A 79 -1.71 -35.04 13.95
N ALA A 80 -2.00 -33.86 13.39
CA ALA A 80 -3.34 -33.29 13.41
C ALA A 80 -4.30 -34.14 12.55
N ASP A 81 -5.53 -34.31 13.02
CA ASP A 81 -6.57 -35.02 12.28
C ASP A 81 -7.03 -34.15 11.08
N PRO A 82 -6.88 -34.61 9.83
CA PRO A 82 -7.29 -33.84 8.64
C PRO A 82 -8.81 -33.66 8.53
N THR A 83 -9.60 -34.42 9.31
CA THR A 83 -11.06 -34.31 9.34
C THR A 83 -11.57 -33.36 10.42
N ASP A 84 -10.71 -32.92 11.34
CA ASP A 84 -11.07 -31.94 12.36
C ASP A 84 -11.18 -30.53 11.75
N MET A 85 -12.41 -30.09 11.52
CA MET A 85 -12.70 -28.78 10.95
C MET A 85 -12.21 -27.61 11.81
N ALA A 86 -12.07 -27.78 13.13
CA ALA A 86 -11.54 -26.72 13.99
C ALA A 86 -10.03 -26.53 13.75
N ALA A 87 -9.29 -27.65 13.63
CA ALA A 87 -7.87 -27.63 13.30
C ALA A 87 -7.64 -27.09 11.88
N VAL A 88 -8.43 -27.54 10.89
CA VAL A 88 -8.34 -27.06 9.51
C VAL A 88 -8.58 -25.55 9.44
N ASN A 89 -9.68 -25.05 10.01
CA ASN A 89 -9.98 -23.62 9.96
C ASN A 89 -8.98 -22.76 10.74
N GLY A 90 -8.46 -23.27 11.87
CA GLY A 90 -7.47 -22.57 12.69
C GLY A 90 -6.07 -22.54 12.10
N SER A 91 -5.79 -23.36 11.09
CA SER A 91 -4.47 -23.43 10.44
C SER A 91 -4.28 -22.39 9.34
N HIS A 92 -5.35 -21.81 8.78
CA HIS A 92 -5.30 -20.93 7.62
C HIS A 92 -5.32 -19.45 8.02
N PHE A 93 -4.42 -18.67 7.42
CA PHE A 93 -4.29 -17.23 7.64
C PHE A 93 -4.14 -16.51 6.32
N GLU A 94 -4.65 -15.28 6.21
CA GLU A 94 -4.36 -14.38 5.11
C GLU A 94 -3.48 -13.24 5.66
N VAL A 95 -2.33 -13.01 5.03
CA VAL A 95 -1.49 -11.84 5.31
C VAL A 95 -1.70 -10.81 4.21
N VAL A 96 -1.94 -9.57 4.62
CA VAL A 96 -2.24 -8.46 3.72
C VAL A 96 -1.34 -7.29 4.06
N GLY A 97 -0.64 -6.76 3.06
CA GLY A 97 0.24 -5.61 3.19
C GLY A 97 0.06 -4.67 2.01
N GLU A 98 -0.10 -3.38 2.26
CA GLU A 98 -0.19 -2.35 1.22
C GLU A 98 1.01 -1.42 1.32
N SER A 99 1.69 -1.18 0.20
CA SER A 99 2.77 -0.21 0.08
C SER A 99 2.26 1.01 -0.67
N CYS A 100 2.51 2.19 -0.13
CA CYS A 100 2.06 3.47 -0.67
C CYS A 100 3.20 4.47 -0.72
N TYR A 101 3.33 5.21 -1.82
CA TYR A 101 4.21 6.38 -1.87
C TYR A 101 3.40 7.66 -1.60
N PRO A 102 3.89 8.55 -0.73
CA PRO A 102 3.29 9.87 -0.60
C PRO A 102 3.42 10.61 -1.93
N ALA A 103 2.40 11.38 -2.28
CA ALA A 103 2.42 12.23 -3.46
C ALA A 103 1.95 13.64 -3.11
N ILE A 104 2.23 14.57 -4.01
CA ILE A 104 1.65 15.91 -4.00
C ILE A 104 0.85 16.03 -5.30
N ASN A 105 -0.37 16.52 -5.20
CA ASN A 105 -1.18 16.81 -6.38
C ASN A 105 -0.54 17.96 -7.18
N THR A 106 -0.16 17.68 -8.43
CA THR A 106 0.44 18.66 -9.35
C THR A 106 -0.36 18.81 -10.65
N THR A 107 -1.47 18.12 -10.79
CA THR A 107 -2.21 18.00 -12.05
C THR A 107 -3.64 18.50 -11.96
N ASP A 108 -4.30 18.31 -10.81
CA ASP A 108 -5.65 18.82 -10.59
C ASP A 108 -5.58 20.25 -10.05
N PHE A 109 -5.48 21.20 -10.98
CA PHE A 109 -5.42 22.63 -10.69
C PHE A 109 -6.68 23.15 -9.99
N ARG A 110 -7.84 22.52 -10.21
CA ARG A 110 -9.10 22.90 -9.53
C ARG A 110 -9.02 22.62 -8.04
N GLN A 111 -8.35 21.53 -7.65
CA GLN A 111 -8.08 21.30 -6.23
C GLN A 111 -6.97 22.20 -5.68
N ILE A 112 -5.90 22.44 -6.43
CA ILE A 112 -4.77 23.26 -5.95
C ILE A 112 -5.21 24.72 -5.72
N PHE A 113 -5.95 25.28 -6.67
CA PHE A 113 -6.45 26.65 -6.69
C PHE A 113 -7.94 26.73 -6.34
N GLU A 114 -8.37 26.01 -5.29
CA GLU A 114 -9.78 25.84 -4.89
C GLU A 114 -10.53 27.17 -4.69
N GLU A 115 -9.84 28.20 -4.23
CA GLU A 115 -10.41 29.53 -3.97
C GLU A 115 -10.15 30.55 -5.09
N GLN A 116 -9.26 30.24 -6.04
CA GLN A 116 -8.83 31.18 -7.10
C GLN A 116 -9.50 30.87 -8.44
N MET A 117 -9.58 31.87 -9.31
CA MET A 117 -10.06 31.65 -10.66
C MET A 117 -9.04 30.89 -11.49
N ILE A 118 -9.52 29.95 -12.30
CA ILE A 118 -8.73 29.22 -13.29
C ILE A 118 -9.20 29.65 -14.67
N ILE A 119 -8.28 30.12 -15.50
CA ILE A 119 -8.51 30.58 -16.86
C ILE A 119 -7.74 29.69 -17.84
N SER A 120 -8.20 29.61 -19.09
CA SER A 120 -7.57 28.78 -20.11
C SER A 120 -6.20 29.32 -20.51
N SER A 121 -6.10 30.61 -20.82
CA SER A 121 -4.84 31.29 -21.12
C SER A 121 -4.85 32.73 -20.62
N LEU A 122 -3.67 33.29 -20.37
CA LEU A 122 -3.54 34.70 -20.03
C LEU A 122 -3.84 35.61 -21.23
N ALA A 123 -3.48 35.16 -22.44
CA ALA A 123 -3.71 35.89 -23.67
C ALA A 123 -5.21 36.16 -23.91
N GLU A 124 -6.07 35.17 -23.67
CA GLU A 124 -7.53 35.31 -23.80
C GLU A 124 -8.09 36.28 -22.74
N ALA A 125 -7.60 36.21 -21.49
CA ALA A 125 -8.03 37.12 -20.44
C ALA A 125 -7.67 38.59 -20.72
N LEU A 126 -6.59 38.84 -21.46
CA LEU A 126 -6.12 40.18 -21.84
C LEU A 126 -6.79 40.76 -23.09
N GLN A 127 -7.50 39.95 -23.88
CA GLN A 127 -8.23 40.47 -25.05
C GLN A 127 -9.40 41.37 -24.63
N ASP A 128 -10.10 40.97 -23.57
CA ASP A 128 -11.30 41.67 -23.08
C ASP A 128 -11.01 42.67 -21.95
N LYS A 129 -9.82 42.61 -21.34
CA LYS A 129 -9.48 43.34 -20.12
C LYS A 129 -8.07 43.88 -20.15
N SER A 130 -7.85 45.02 -19.49
CA SER A 130 -6.50 45.51 -19.26
C SER A 130 -5.79 44.66 -18.19
N GLU A 131 -4.45 44.63 -18.18
CA GLU A 131 -3.66 43.95 -17.13
C GLU A 131 -4.02 44.42 -15.71
N GLN A 132 -4.54 45.64 -15.56
CA GLN A 132 -4.97 46.21 -14.29
C GLN A 132 -6.28 45.61 -13.76
N ASP A 133 -7.08 45.02 -14.64
CA ASP A 133 -8.38 44.41 -14.29
C ASP A 133 -8.27 42.91 -14.02
N ILE A 134 -7.08 42.31 -14.20
CA ILE A 134 -6.83 40.90 -13.92
C ILE A 134 -6.75 40.71 -12.41
N ARG A 135 -7.74 39.97 -11.88
CA ARG A 135 -7.72 39.47 -10.50
C ARG A 135 -6.79 38.26 -10.39
N PRO A 136 -6.31 37.92 -9.18
CA PRO A 136 -5.48 36.74 -8.98
C PRO A 136 -6.11 35.47 -9.58
N CYS A 137 -5.38 34.82 -10.49
CA CYS A 137 -5.86 33.66 -11.21
C CYS A 137 -4.70 32.76 -11.68
N PHE A 138 -5.03 31.50 -11.96
CA PHE A 138 -4.13 30.54 -12.58
C PHE A 138 -4.48 30.35 -14.06
N ALA A 139 -3.48 30.43 -14.94
CA ALA A 139 -3.64 30.17 -16.36
C ALA A 139 -3.16 28.75 -16.71
N GLU A 140 -4.07 27.92 -17.27
CA GLU A 140 -3.80 26.51 -17.54
C GLU A 140 -2.79 26.29 -18.66
N GLU A 141 -2.77 27.14 -19.70
CA GLU A 141 -1.84 27.02 -20.81
C GLU A 141 -0.42 27.38 -20.40
N GLU A 142 -0.22 28.50 -19.71
CA GLU A 142 1.09 28.99 -19.30
C GLU A 142 1.62 28.32 -18.02
N LYS A 143 0.76 27.64 -17.26
CA LYS A 143 1.07 27.08 -15.93
C LYS A 143 1.60 28.14 -14.95
N VAL A 144 1.04 29.35 -15.04
CA VAL A 144 1.44 30.50 -14.21
C VAL A 144 0.25 30.99 -13.39
N PHE A 145 0.51 31.23 -12.11
CA PHE A 145 -0.39 32.01 -11.25
C PHE A 145 0.01 33.48 -11.33
N THR A 146 -0.93 34.36 -11.67
CA THR A 146 -0.70 35.81 -11.75
C THR A 146 -1.55 36.54 -10.72
N TYR A 147 -1.01 37.62 -10.16
CA TYR A 147 -1.76 38.56 -9.31
C TYR A 147 -2.31 39.75 -10.11
N GLY A 148 -2.03 39.82 -11.41
CA GLY A 148 -2.26 41.01 -12.22
C GLY A 148 -1.38 42.19 -11.78
N SER A 149 -1.74 43.39 -12.22
CA SER A 149 -1.07 44.62 -11.76
C SER A 149 -1.54 45.01 -10.35
N VAL A 150 -0.67 44.85 -9.37
CA VAL A 150 -0.96 45.20 -7.96
C VAL A 150 -0.46 46.60 -7.62
N VAL A 151 -1.39 47.49 -7.26
CA VAL A 151 -1.05 48.84 -6.79
C VAL A 151 -0.66 48.80 -5.31
N CYS A 152 0.64 49.00 -5.01
CA CYS A 152 1.16 48.91 -3.64
C CYS A 152 0.49 49.88 -2.65
N SER A 153 0.05 51.06 -3.10
CA SER A 153 -0.64 52.03 -2.25
C SER A 153 -2.04 51.57 -1.82
N ALA A 154 -2.73 50.79 -2.64
CA ALA A 154 -4.03 50.20 -2.30
C ALA A 154 -3.89 48.98 -1.38
N HIS A 155 -2.76 48.25 -1.48
CA HIS A 155 -2.47 47.05 -0.70
C HIS A 155 -1.15 47.18 0.07
N PRO A 156 -1.07 48.04 1.11
CA PRO A 156 0.17 48.31 1.84
C PRO A 156 0.74 47.09 2.58
N LYS A 157 -0.06 46.03 2.80
CA LYS A 157 0.37 44.75 3.38
C LYS A 157 0.57 43.64 2.34
N GLY A 158 0.44 43.96 1.05
CA GLY A 158 0.43 42.99 -0.03
C GLY A 158 -0.90 42.27 -0.19
N ILE A 159 -0.97 41.44 -1.24
CA ILE A 159 -2.06 40.50 -1.50
C ILE A 159 -1.55 39.10 -1.15
N CYS A 160 -2.38 38.31 -0.48
CA CYS A 160 -2.04 36.95 -0.05
C CYS A 160 -3.09 35.99 -0.61
N GLU A 161 -2.63 34.88 -1.17
CA GLU A 161 -3.47 33.81 -1.69
C GLU A 161 -3.13 32.51 -0.98
N ARG A 162 -4.13 31.64 -0.83
CA ARG A 162 -3.97 30.33 -0.19
C ARG A 162 -4.11 29.25 -1.24
N PHE A 163 -3.09 28.41 -1.35
CA PHE A 163 -3.09 27.25 -2.23
C PHE A 163 -3.22 25.97 -1.42
N LYS A 164 -3.97 25.02 -1.96
CA LYS A 164 -4.12 23.70 -1.35
C LYS A 164 -2.98 22.80 -1.79
N ILE A 165 -2.33 22.19 -0.82
CA ILE A 165 -1.41 21.08 -1.04
C ILE A 165 -2.11 19.83 -0.53
N SER A 166 -2.41 18.89 -1.43
CA SER A 166 -3.06 17.63 -1.09
C SER A 166 -2.20 16.44 -1.51
N ASN A 167 -2.26 15.37 -0.72
CA ASN A 167 -1.74 14.07 -1.13
C ASN A 167 -2.88 13.28 -1.78
N PRO A 168 -2.84 13.01 -3.10
CA PRO A 168 -3.85 12.21 -3.76
C PRO A 168 -3.71 10.71 -3.47
N ASN A 169 -2.55 10.28 -2.95
CA ASN A 169 -2.29 8.88 -2.65
C ASN A 169 -2.72 8.51 -1.23
N LYS A 170 -2.94 7.22 -1.01
CA LYS A 170 -3.13 6.66 0.32
C LYS A 170 -1.91 6.94 1.20
N ILE A 171 -2.20 7.10 2.49
CA ILE A 171 -1.20 7.20 3.55
C ILE A 171 -1.23 5.89 4.36
N PRO A 172 -0.06 5.32 4.70
CA PRO A 172 0.05 4.14 5.56
C PRO A 172 -0.34 4.45 7.01
#